data_AF-A0A6B3HDA1-F1
#
_entry.id   AF-A0A6B3HDA1-F1
#
_cell.length_a   1.000
_cell.length_b   1.000
_cell.length_c   1.000
_cell.angle_alpha   90.00
_cell.angle_beta   90.00
_cell.angle_gamma   90.00
#
_symmetry.space_group_name_H-M   'P 1'
#
loop_
_entity.id
_entity.type
_entity.pdbx_description
1 polymer ?
#
loop_
_entity_poly.entity_id
_entity_poly.type
_entity_poly.pdbx_seq_one_letter_code
_entity_poly.pdbx_strand_id
1 'polypeptide(L)'
;PDATLLAGKVLGDDGFGDDSGILAGMEWAVAQGADIVNLSLGGMDTPEVDALEAGVNKLSATKGVLFAIAAGNEGSGAGTVGSPGSADAALTVGAVDVKDKLADFSSRGPRVGDGAVKPD
;
A
#
# COMPACT_ATOMS: atom_id res chain seq x y z
N PRO A 1 -17.88 6.40 11.18
CA PRO A 1 -18.40 7.25 10.08
C PRO A 1 -18.00 8.72 10.22
N ASP A 2 -17.67 9.18 11.43
CA ASP A 2 -17.37 10.60 11.73
C ASP A 2 -15.93 11.04 11.44
N ALA A 3 -15.17 10.24 10.69
CA ALA A 3 -13.81 10.60 10.30
C ALA A 3 -13.83 11.73 9.26
N THR A 4 -12.92 12.70 9.40
CA THR A 4 -12.69 13.72 8.39
C THR A 4 -11.93 13.12 7.21
N LEU A 5 -12.34 13.46 5.98
CA LEU A 5 -11.73 12.95 4.76
C LEU A 5 -10.82 13.99 4.10
N LEU A 6 -9.63 13.54 3.74
CA LEU A 6 -8.72 14.24 2.82
C LEU A 6 -8.69 13.44 1.51
N ALA A 7 -8.96 14.11 0.39
CA ALA A 7 -9.01 13.46 -0.93
C ALA A 7 -7.85 13.93 -1.82
N GLY A 8 -6.75 13.18 -1.83
CA GLY A 8 -5.61 13.41 -2.72
C GLY A 8 -5.77 12.62 -4.02
N LYS A 9 -6.06 13.29 -5.14
CA LYS A 9 -6.09 12.65 -6.47
C LYS A 9 -4.65 12.44 -6.97
N VAL A 10 -4.20 11.20 -6.96
CA VAL A 10 -2.87 10.79 -7.47
C VAL A 10 -2.94 9.93 -8.74
N LEU A 11 -4.14 9.44 -9.10
CA LEU A 11 -4.39 8.66 -10.31
C LEU A 11 -5.26 9.45 -11.29
N GLY A 12 -4.99 9.24 -12.58
CA GLY A 12 -5.82 9.66 -13.70
C GLY A 12 -7.16 8.94 -13.72
N ASP A 13 -8.01 9.34 -14.67
CA ASP A 13 -9.37 8.78 -14.81
C ASP A 13 -9.36 7.36 -15.41
N ASP A 14 -8.23 6.93 -15.93
CA ASP A 14 -7.91 5.57 -16.37
C ASP A 14 -7.45 4.65 -15.22
N GLY A 15 -7.26 5.19 -14.02
CA GLY A 15 -6.80 4.45 -12.84
C GLY A 15 -5.29 4.31 -12.74
N PHE A 16 -4.50 5.02 -13.56
CA PHE A 16 -3.05 4.97 -13.53
C PHE A 16 -2.45 6.28 -13.00
N GLY A 17 -1.22 6.19 -12.47
CA GLY A 17 -0.48 7.36 -12.01
C GLY A 17 0.99 7.00 -11.80
N ASP A 18 1.84 8.02 -11.81
CA ASP A 18 3.28 7.85 -11.62
C ASP A 18 3.61 7.77 -10.14
N ASP A 19 4.63 6.97 -9.79
CA ASP A 19 5.14 6.83 -8.42
C ASP A 19 5.45 8.20 -7.79
N SER A 20 6.03 9.12 -8.55
CA SER A 20 6.31 10.48 -8.07
C SER A 20 5.04 11.25 -7.63
N GLY A 21 3.93 11.06 -8.32
CA GLY A 21 2.64 11.67 -7.98
C GLY A 21 2.01 11.02 -6.75
N ILE A 22 2.12 9.69 -6.64
CA ILE A 22 1.68 8.94 -5.46
C ILE A 22 2.49 9.38 -4.23
N LEU A 23 3.82 9.47 -4.34
CA LEU A 23 4.70 9.93 -3.27
C LEU A 23 4.38 11.37 -2.83
N ALA A 24 4.20 12.29 -3.78
CA ALA A 24 3.80 13.66 -3.48
C ALA A 24 2.42 13.71 -2.79
N GLY A 25 1.49 12.83 -3.17
CA GLY A 25 0.19 12.70 -2.51
C GLY A 25 0.29 12.18 -1.08
N MET A 26 1.16 11.21 -0.81
CA MET A 26 1.46 10.73 0.54
C MET A 26 2.01 11.87 1.40
N GLU A 27 3.02 12.59 0.90
CA GLU A 27 3.62 13.72 1.61
C GLU A 27 2.61 14.85 1.87
N TRP A 28 1.76 15.16 0.88
CA TRP A 28 0.69 16.14 1.01
C TRP A 28 -0.31 15.74 2.10
N ALA A 29 -0.80 14.49 2.09
CA ALA A 29 -1.78 14.02 3.07
C ALA A 29 -1.24 14.12 4.50
N VAL A 30 0.01 13.69 4.71
CA VAL A 30 0.69 13.81 5.99
C VAL A 30 0.88 15.28 6.40
N ALA A 31 1.22 16.16 5.46
CA ALA A 31 1.34 17.59 5.72
C ALA A 31 -0.01 18.27 6.05
N GLN A 32 -1.13 17.73 5.57
CA GLN A 32 -2.48 18.16 5.96
C GLN A 32 -2.93 17.62 7.33
N GLY A 33 -2.12 16.79 7.99
CA GLY A 33 -2.44 16.21 9.29
C GLY A 33 -3.26 14.93 9.22
N ALA A 34 -3.12 14.13 8.16
CA ALA A 34 -3.72 12.80 8.12
C ALA A 34 -3.14 11.89 9.21
N ASP A 35 -4.00 11.29 10.03
CA ASP A 35 -3.61 10.23 10.98
C ASP A 35 -3.43 8.88 10.28
N ILE A 36 -4.20 8.65 9.20
CA ILE A 36 -4.22 7.43 8.40
C ILE A 36 -4.23 7.80 6.93
N VAL A 37 -3.41 7.12 6.12
CA VAL A 37 -3.39 7.23 4.66
C VAL A 37 -3.76 5.88 4.05
N ASN A 38 -4.83 5.85 3.26
CA ASN A 38 -5.28 4.65 2.54
C ASN A 38 -4.80 4.68 1.09
N LEU A 39 -4.09 3.65 0.66
CA LEU A 39 -3.62 3.47 -0.71
C LEU A 39 -4.17 2.16 -1.27
N SER A 40 -5.36 2.23 -1.87
CA SER A 40 -5.95 1.11 -2.63
C SER A 40 -5.42 1.10 -4.06
N LEU A 41 -4.09 1.06 -4.16
CA LEU A 41 -3.31 1.08 -5.39
C LEU A 41 -2.00 0.34 -5.12
N GLY A 42 -1.31 -0.01 -6.20
CA GLY A 42 0.01 -0.61 -6.13
C GLY A 42 0.52 -0.98 -7.50
N GLY A 43 1.77 -1.42 -7.55
CA GLY A 43 2.46 -1.85 -8.74
C GLY A 43 3.37 -3.05 -8.46
N MET A 44 4.13 -3.42 -9.48
CA MET A 44 5.14 -4.48 -9.37
C MET A 44 6.18 -4.13 -8.31
N ASP A 45 6.45 -5.08 -7.42
CA ASP A 45 7.48 -4.97 -6.39
C ASP A 45 8.84 -5.47 -6.90
N THR A 46 9.93 -4.93 -6.34
CA THR A 46 11.30 -5.38 -6.62
C THR A 46 11.99 -5.84 -5.33
N PRO A 47 13.06 -6.66 -5.40
CA PRO A 47 13.78 -7.09 -4.19
C PRO A 47 14.34 -5.93 -3.34
N GLU A 48 14.69 -4.81 -3.97
CA GLU A 48 15.14 -3.61 -3.28
C GLU A 48 13.98 -2.69 -2.88
N VAL A 49 14.17 -1.97 -1.77
CA VAL A 49 13.21 -0.95 -1.30
C VAL A 49 13.12 0.19 -2.31
N ASP A 50 11.95 0.37 -2.91
CA ASP A 50 11.69 1.44 -3.86
C ASP A 50 11.34 2.79 -3.19
N ALA A 51 11.10 3.80 -4.02
CA ALA A 51 10.82 5.16 -3.53
C ALA A 51 9.48 5.28 -2.78
N LEU A 52 8.46 4.51 -3.16
CA LEU A 52 7.17 4.51 -2.48
C LEU A 52 7.28 3.80 -1.13
N GLU A 53 7.92 2.63 -1.08
CA GLU A 53 8.16 1.90 0.16
C GLU A 53 9.02 2.71 1.14
N ALA A 54 10.10 3.33 0.65
CA ALA A 54 10.92 4.23 1.46
C ALA A 54 10.10 5.43 1.98
N GLY A 55 9.19 5.96 1.16
CA GLY A 55 8.24 7.01 1.53
C GLY A 55 7.33 6.59 2.68
N VAL A 56 6.66 5.43 2.55
CA VAL A 56 5.79 4.85 3.58
C VAL A 56 6.56 4.64 4.89
N ASN A 57 7.72 3.99 4.83
CA ASN A 57 8.55 3.69 6.00
C ASN A 57 8.98 4.98 6.72
N LYS A 58 9.47 5.97 5.96
CA LYS A 58 9.93 7.26 6.50
C LYS A 58 8.80 8.07 7.12
N LEU A 59 7.67 8.20 6.43
CA LEU A 59 6.54 9.00 6.91
C LEU A 59 5.92 8.36 8.16
N SER A 60 5.77 7.04 8.17
CA SER A 60 5.30 6.31 9.35
C SER A 60 6.22 6.55 10.56
N ALA A 61 7.53 6.35 10.39
CA ALA A 61 8.49 6.46 11.49
C ALA A 61 8.65 7.89 12.02
N THR A 62 8.58 8.91 11.14
CA THR A 62 8.87 10.29 11.52
C THR A 62 7.63 11.12 11.88
N LYS A 63 6.44 10.69 11.45
CA LYS A 63 5.19 11.43 11.64
C LYS A 63 4.11 10.64 12.39
N GLY A 64 4.31 9.33 12.60
CA GLY A 64 3.37 8.48 13.33
C GLY A 64 2.08 8.19 12.56
N VAL A 65 2.10 8.33 11.24
CA VAL A 65 0.94 8.08 10.36
C VAL A 65 0.87 6.59 10.01
N LEU A 66 -0.33 6.02 10.06
CA LEU A 66 -0.57 4.65 9.60
C LEU A 66 -0.87 4.63 8.10
N PHE A 67 -0.15 3.81 7.34
CA PHE A 67 -0.48 3.54 5.94
C PHE A 67 -1.21 2.21 5.81
N ALA A 68 -2.47 2.24 5.38
CA ALA A 68 -3.24 1.06 5.02
C ALA A 68 -3.18 0.87 3.51
N ILE A 69 -2.58 -0.22 3.04
CA ILE A 69 -2.23 -0.41 1.63
C ILE A 69 -2.75 -1.75 1.14
N ALA A 70 -3.27 -1.81 -0.08
CA ALA A 70 -3.71 -3.08 -0.66
C ALA A 70 -2.54 -4.02 -0.91
N ALA A 71 -2.73 -5.32 -0.67
CA ALA A 71 -1.72 -6.34 -1.00
C ALA A 71 -1.48 -6.47 -2.51
N GLY A 72 -2.52 -6.20 -3.32
CA GLY A 72 -2.53 -6.44 -4.76
C GLY A 72 -3.57 -7.48 -5.18
N ASN A 73 -3.78 -7.60 -6.49
CA ASN A 73 -4.76 -8.47 -7.13
C ASN A 73 -4.10 -9.50 -8.09
N GLU A 74 -2.82 -9.79 -7.87
CA GLU A 74 -1.96 -10.64 -8.71
C GLU A 74 -1.88 -12.10 -8.19
N GLY A 75 -2.77 -12.46 -7.25
CA GLY A 75 -2.92 -13.83 -6.77
C GLY A 75 -3.27 -14.84 -7.88
N SER A 76 -3.18 -16.14 -7.64
CA SER A 76 -3.00 -16.81 -6.35
C SER A 76 -1.55 -17.25 -6.07
N GLY A 77 -0.58 -16.80 -6.86
CA GLY A 77 0.84 -17.16 -6.73
C GLY A 77 1.47 -16.61 -5.44
N ALA A 78 2.52 -17.28 -4.96
CA ALA A 78 3.36 -16.74 -3.89
C ALA A 78 4.26 -15.61 -4.42
N GLY A 79 4.59 -14.64 -3.58
CA GLY A 79 5.46 -13.52 -3.97
C GLY A 79 4.77 -12.50 -4.87
N THR A 80 3.46 -12.29 -4.68
CA THR A 80 2.62 -11.43 -5.52
C THR A 80 2.21 -10.13 -4.82
N VAL A 81 2.70 -9.89 -3.60
CA VAL A 81 2.48 -8.61 -2.90
C VAL A 81 3.20 -7.51 -3.68
N GLY A 82 2.49 -6.42 -3.96
CA GLY A 82 3.01 -5.27 -4.70
C GLY A 82 3.56 -4.15 -3.82
N SER A 83 4.29 -3.24 -4.44
CA SER A 83 4.67 -1.96 -3.82
C SER A 83 3.53 -0.93 -3.94
N PRO A 84 3.30 -0.06 -2.95
CA PRO A 84 4.04 0.07 -1.67
C PRO A 84 3.54 -0.84 -0.54
N GLY A 85 2.68 -1.81 -0.82
CA GLY A 85 2.20 -2.78 0.19
C GLY A 85 3.30 -3.69 0.73
N SER A 86 4.45 -3.79 0.06
CA SER A 86 5.66 -4.47 0.54
C SER A 86 6.41 -3.72 1.64
N ALA A 87 6.17 -2.41 1.83
CA ALA A 87 6.87 -1.62 2.82
C ALA A 87 6.74 -2.17 4.25
N ASP A 88 7.84 -2.17 5.02
CA ASP A 88 7.88 -2.67 6.41
C ASP A 88 6.83 -2.05 7.33
N ALA A 89 6.60 -0.74 7.20
CA ALA A 89 5.67 0.00 8.05
C ALA A 89 4.23 0.00 7.53
N ALA A 90 3.96 -0.55 6.35
CA ALA A 90 2.61 -0.63 5.83
C ALA A 90 1.77 -1.64 6.63
N LEU A 91 0.49 -1.32 6.85
CA LEU A 91 -0.54 -2.31 7.13
C LEU A 91 -1.11 -2.77 5.79
N THR A 92 -0.67 -3.93 5.34
CA THR A 92 -0.92 -4.50 4.02
C THR A 92 -2.09 -5.45 4.08
N VAL A 93 -3.15 -5.15 3.34
CA VAL A 93 -4.45 -5.81 3.51
C VAL A 93 -4.77 -6.69 2.30
N GLY A 94 -5.02 -7.98 2.57
CA GLY A 94 -5.57 -8.94 1.60
C GLY A 94 -7.10 -8.90 1.51
N ALA A 95 -7.67 -9.72 0.62
CA ALA A 95 -9.12 -9.77 0.39
C ALA A 95 -9.72 -11.14 0.71
N VAL A 96 -10.83 -11.14 1.45
CA VAL A 96 -11.66 -12.33 1.73
C VAL A 96 -13.10 -12.11 1.25
N ASP A 97 -13.82 -13.20 0.99
CA ASP A 97 -15.25 -13.16 0.73
C ASP A 97 -16.10 -13.13 2.02
N VAL A 98 -17.42 -13.08 1.88
CA VAL A 98 -18.37 -13.04 3.01
C VAL A 98 -18.39 -14.30 3.88
N LYS A 99 -17.63 -15.34 3.52
CA LYS A 99 -17.46 -16.58 4.28
C LYS A 99 -16.04 -16.70 4.85
N ASP A 100 -15.30 -15.58 4.90
CA ASP A 100 -13.90 -15.50 5.32
C ASP A 100 -12.95 -16.38 4.48
N LYS A 101 -13.33 -16.68 3.23
CA LYS A 101 -12.45 -17.39 2.30
C LYS A 101 -11.57 -16.37 1.58
N LEU A 102 -10.25 -16.59 1.60
CA LEU A 102 -9.30 -15.80 0.80
C LEU A 102 -9.74 -15.77 -0.67
N ALA A 103 -9.85 -14.56 -1.21
CA ALA A 103 -10.19 -14.35 -2.61
C ALA A 103 -9.07 -14.86 -3.52
N ASP A 104 -9.42 -15.50 -4.63
CA ASP A 104 -8.43 -16.13 -5.51
C ASP A 104 -7.43 -15.11 -6.09
N PHE A 105 -7.90 -13.88 -6.34
CA PHE A 105 -7.07 -12.77 -6.84
C PHE A 105 -6.21 -12.12 -5.76
N SER A 106 -6.50 -12.31 -4.46
CA SER A 106 -5.75 -11.63 -3.40
C SER A 106 -4.28 -12.01 -3.50
N SER A 107 -3.42 -11.01 -3.65
CA SER A 107 -1.97 -11.20 -3.62
C SER A 107 -1.53 -11.85 -2.31
N ARG A 108 -0.46 -12.63 -2.39
CA ARG A 108 0.05 -13.49 -1.33
C ARG A 108 1.54 -13.32 -1.20
N GLY A 109 2.01 -13.32 0.03
CA GLY A 109 3.42 -13.32 0.32
C GLY A 109 4.14 -14.60 -0.11
N PRO A 110 5.42 -14.71 0.28
CA PRO A 110 6.15 -13.72 1.07
C PRO A 110 6.46 -12.45 0.27
N ARG A 111 6.88 -11.37 0.92
CA ARG A 111 7.44 -10.19 0.26
C ARG A 111 8.66 -10.57 -0.58
N VAL A 112 8.82 -9.91 -1.73
CA VAL A 112 9.94 -10.14 -2.65
C VAL A 112 11.25 -9.68 -2.00
N GLY A 113 12.35 -10.36 -2.30
CA GLY A 113 13.69 -9.98 -1.81
C GLY A 113 14.09 -10.61 -0.48
N ASP A 114 13.34 -10.37 0.59
CA ASP A 114 13.71 -10.79 1.95
C ASP A 114 12.84 -11.89 2.57
N GLY A 115 11.71 -12.22 1.93
CA GLY A 115 10.84 -13.29 2.37
C GLY A 115 9.95 -12.95 3.58
N ALA A 116 9.85 -11.67 3.96
CA ALA A 116 9.03 -11.28 5.11
C ALA A 116 7.54 -11.57 4.89
N VAL A 117 6.81 -11.72 5.99
CA VAL A 117 5.37 -11.98 5.96
C VAL A 117 4.63 -10.73 5.49
N LYS A 118 3.90 -10.88 4.39
CA LYS A 118 2.87 -9.96 3.87
C LYS A 118 1.80 -10.78 3.13
N PRO A 119 0.52 -10.35 3.04
CA PRO A 119 -0.09 -9.27 3.81
C PRO A 119 -0.03 -9.53 5.33
N ASP A 120 -0.30 -8.50 6.13
CA ASP A 120 -0.37 -8.59 7.61
C ASP A 120 -1.68 -9.24 8.07
#